data_AF-W0J6M1-F1
#
_entry.id   AF-W0J6M1-F1
#
_cell.length_a   1.000
_cell.length_b   1.000
_cell.length_c   1.000
_cell.angle_alpha   90.00
_cell.angle_beta   90.00
_cell.angle_gamma   90.00
#
_symmetry.space_group_name_H-M   'P 1'
#
loop_
_entity.id
_entity.type
_entity.pdbx_description
1 polymer ?
#
loop_
_entity_poly.entity_id
_entity_poly.type
_entity_poly.pdbx_seq_one_letter_code
_entity_poly.pdbx_strand_id
1 'polypeptide(L)'
;MDVNRHANNIVYLRWVQDAAISHWRAAVDRATADAIAWVVARHEIDYKKPAFAGDVLVVRTWVEAMSAVTSERHCAIFRESDGQLLAQVRTVWCAVNPATGRPRRLPAGLDGTFVKVTSG
;
A
#
# COMPACT_ATOMS: atom_id res chain seq x y z
N MET A 1 -13.41 5.31 13.99
CA MET A 1 -13.35 6.74 14.40
C MET A 1 -12.66 6.79 15.75
N ASP A 2 -11.70 7.70 15.93
CA ASP A 2 -11.10 7.96 17.25
C ASP A 2 -11.83 9.07 18.01
N VAL A 3 -11.36 9.35 19.23
CA VAL A 3 -11.93 10.30 20.21
C VAL A 3 -12.00 11.74 19.66
N ASN A 4 -11.30 12.05 18.55
CA ASN A 4 -11.20 13.40 17.98
C ASN A 4 -12.02 13.57 16.68
N ARG A 5 -12.93 12.64 16.37
CA ARG A 5 -13.74 12.60 15.12
C ARG A 5 -12.91 12.50 13.83
N HIS A 6 -11.65 12.11 13.93
CA HIS A 6 -10.78 11.85 12.78
C HIS A 6 -10.60 10.34 12.56
N ALA A 7 -10.14 9.98 11.36
CA ALA A 7 -9.66 8.63 11.11
C ALA A 7 -8.45 8.34 12.01
N ASN A 8 -8.52 7.24 12.76
CA ASN A 8 -7.42 6.78 13.58
C ASN A 8 -6.19 6.47 12.71
N ASN A 9 -4.99 6.69 13.24
CA ASN A 9 -3.72 6.44 12.56
C ASN A 9 -3.60 5.02 11.94
N ILE A 10 -4.17 4.00 12.58
CA ILE A 10 -4.18 2.62 12.06
C ILE A 10 -5.00 2.51 10.76
N VAL A 11 -6.05 3.33 10.60
CA VAL A 11 -6.94 3.28 9.42
C VAL A 11 -6.18 3.71 8.16
N TYR A 12 -5.28 4.69 8.26
CA TYR A 12 -4.43 5.10 7.14
C TYR A 12 -3.56 3.95 6.63
N LEU A 13 -2.97 3.17 7.54
CA LEU A 13 -2.15 2.02 7.16
C LEU A 13 -2.97 0.91 6.51
N ARG A 14 -4.24 0.73 6.90
CA ARG A 14 -5.15 -0.21 6.23
C ARG A 14 -5.39 0.19 4.78
N TRP A 15 -5.71 1.46 4.51
CA TRP A 15 -5.88 1.97 3.14
C TRP A 15 -4.63 1.77 2.29
N VAL A 16 -3.45 2.00 2.86
CA VAL A 16 -2.16 1.76 2.19
C VAL A 16 -1.94 0.29 1.87
N GLN A 17 -2.24 -0.60 2.82
CA GLN A 17 -2.12 -2.04 2.62
C GLN A 17 -3.07 -2.54 1.52
N ASP A 18 -4.33 -2.12 1.56
CA ASP A 18 -5.34 -2.51 0.57
C ASP A 18 -4.93 -2.04 -0.83
N ALA A 19 -4.48 -0.79 -0.95
CA ALA A 19 -3.98 -0.26 -2.22
C ALA A 19 -2.76 -1.04 -2.73
N ALA A 20 -1.78 -1.33 -1.86
CA ALA A 20 -0.57 -2.07 -2.23
C ALA A 20 -0.87 -3.51 -2.67
N ILE A 21 -1.75 -4.22 -1.95
CA ILE A 21 -2.15 -5.60 -2.28
C ILE A 21 -2.97 -5.64 -3.57
N SER A 22 -3.93 -4.75 -3.73
CA SER A 22 -4.73 -4.64 -4.96
C SER A 22 -3.82 -4.36 -6.15
N HIS A 23 -2.87 -3.45 -5.99
CA HIS A 23 -1.91 -3.13 -7.04
C HIS A 23 -1.02 -4.34 -7.38
N TRP A 24 -0.49 -5.06 -6.39
CA TRP A 24 0.28 -6.29 -6.63
C TRP A 24 -0.52 -7.32 -7.41
N ARG A 25 -1.75 -7.63 -6.99
CA ARG A 25 -2.61 -8.63 -7.64
C ARG A 25 -2.99 -8.26 -9.07
N ALA A 26 -3.05 -6.97 -9.39
CA ALA A 26 -3.34 -6.49 -10.74
C ALA A 26 -2.10 -6.49 -11.65
N ALA A 27 -0.89 -6.44 -11.08
CA ALA A 27 0.37 -6.36 -11.83
C ALA A 27 0.90 -7.74 -12.27
N VAL A 28 0.41 -8.83 -11.68
CA VAL A 28 0.91 -10.18 -11.94
C VAL A 28 -0.22 -11.18 -12.18
N ASP A 29 0.10 -12.30 -12.82
CA ASP A 29 -0.85 -13.40 -12.95
C ASP A 29 -1.19 -14.02 -11.58
N ARG A 30 -2.30 -14.76 -11.51
CA ARG A 30 -2.79 -15.36 -10.27
C ARG A 30 -1.79 -16.32 -9.61
N ALA A 31 -1.07 -17.12 -10.40
CA ALA A 31 -0.11 -18.07 -9.85
C ALA A 31 1.07 -17.34 -9.20
N THR A 32 1.54 -16.26 -9.81
CA THR A 32 2.56 -15.37 -9.24
C THR A 32 2.04 -14.66 -7.99
N ALA A 33 0.81 -14.15 -8.01
CA ALA A 33 0.19 -13.48 -6.87
C ALA A 33 0.06 -14.40 -5.64
N ASP A 34 -0.33 -15.66 -5.85
CA ASP A 34 -0.56 -16.63 -4.77
C ASP A 34 0.75 -17.29 -4.29
N ALA A 35 1.82 -17.24 -5.09
CA ALA A 35 3.13 -17.80 -4.73
C ALA A 35 3.94 -16.92 -3.75
N ILE A 36 3.52 -15.68 -3.51
CA ILE A 36 4.21 -14.69 -2.69
C ILE A 36 3.24 -14.09 -1.69
N ALA A 37 3.57 -14.21 -0.41
CA ALA A 37 2.95 -13.42 0.65
C ALA A 37 3.81 -12.18 0.92
N TRP A 38 3.17 -11.07 1.27
CA TRP A 38 3.85 -9.82 1.58
C TRP A 38 3.77 -9.54 3.08
N VAL A 39 4.93 -9.32 3.70
CA VAL A 39 5.05 -8.91 5.10
C VAL A 39 5.62 -7.50 5.14
N VAL A 40 4.98 -6.61 5.90
CA VAL A 40 5.50 -5.26 6.13
C VAL A 40 6.72 -5.34 7.04
N ALA A 41 7.86 -4.80 6.60
CA ALA A 41 9.05 -4.64 7.42
C ALA A 41 9.11 -3.27 8.12
N ARG A 42 8.62 -2.21 7.45
CA ARG A 42 8.63 -0.83 7.97
C ARG A 42 7.56 0.01 7.27
N HIS A 43 6.88 0.85 8.05
CA HIS A 43 6.12 1.99 7.56
C HIS A 43 6.74 3.29 8.07
N GLU A 44 6.77 4.30 7.21
CA GLU A 44 6.99 5.70 7.56
C GLU A 44 5.82 6.49 7.02
N ILE A 45 5.14 7.25 7.87
CA ILE A 45 3.94 7.97 7.51
C ILE A 45 4.03 9.41 8.00
N ASP A 46 3.83 10.32 7.07
CA ASP A 46 3.60 11.72 7.35
C ASP A 46 2.10 12.02 7.26
N TYR A 47 1.50 12.37 8.39
CA TYR A 47 0.12 12.89 8.43
C TYR A 47 0.16 14.40 8.15
N LYS A 48 -0.47 14.81 7.05
CA LYS A 48 -0.53 16.23 6.65
C LYS A 48 -1.86 16.86 7.05
N LYS A 49 -2.97 16.13 6.88
CA LYS A 49 -4.33 16.56 7.22
C LYS A 49 -5.23 15.39 7.65
N PRO A 50 -6.20 15.63 8.54
CA PRO A 50 -7.12 14.58 8.98
C PRO A 50 -8.13 14.20 7.89
N ALA A 51 -8.45 12.91 7.82
CA ALA A 51 -9.60 12.36 7.12
C ALA A 51 -10.79 12.23 8.08
N PHE A 52 -12.00 12.47 7.57
CA PHE A 52 -13.24 12.40 8.34
C PHE A 52 -14.16 11.29 7.81
N ALA A 53 -15.13 10.88 8.63
CA ALA A 53 -16.20 10.00 8.16
C ALA A 53 -16.99 10.68 7.02
N GLY A 54 -17.20 9.96 5.93
CA GLY A 54 -17.84 10.47 4.71
C GLY A 54 -16.89 11.06 3.68
N ASP A 55 -15.60 11.24 4.00
CA ASP A 55 -14.60 11.59 3.00
C ASP A 55 -14.43 10.43 2.01
N VAL A 56 -14.54 10.72 0.71
CA VAL A 56 -14.10 9.80 -0.34
C VAL A 56 -12.60 10.01 -0.54
N LEU A 57 -11.84 8.92 -0.45
CA LEU A 57 -10.38 8.96 -0.50
C LEU A 57 -9.83 8.30 -1.75
N VAL A 58 -8.83 8.94 -2.35
CA VAL A 58 -8.04 8.40 -3.45
C VAL A 58 -6.67 8.03 -2.93
N VAL A 59 -6.34 6.74 -2.96
CA VAL A 59 -5.01 6.24 -2.60
C VAL A 59 -4.23 5.96 -3.88
N ARG A 60 -3.13 6.68 -4.06
CA ARG A 60 -2.17 6.41 -5.14
C ARG A 60 -1.01 5.62 -4.56
N THR A 61 -0.62 4.52 -5.20
CA THR A 61 0.54 3.71 -4.79
C THR A 61 1.41 3.41 -6.00
N TRP A 62 2.72 3.41 -5.80
CA TRP A 62 3.71 3.00 -6.81
C TRP A 62 4.89 2.30 -6.15
N VAL A 63 5.62 1.53 -6.95
CA VAL A 63 6.88 0.93 -6.54
C VAL A 63 7.97 1.95 -6.80
N GLU A 64 8.76 2.27 -5.77
CA GLU A 64 9.93 3.15 -5.89
C GLU A 64 11.19 2.34 -6.20
N ALA A 65 11.38 1.25 -5.47
CA ALA A 65 12.53 0.38 -5.64
C ALA A 65 12.17 -1.07 -5.31
N MET A 66 12.87 -2.01 -5.97
CA MET A 66 12.78 -3.43 -5.65
C MET A 66 14.18 -4.02 -5.53
N SER A 67 14.34 -4.91 -4.56
CA SER A 67 15.51 -5.80 -4.47
C SER A 67 15.08 -7.22 -4.84
N ALA A 68 15.98 -8.19 -4.64
CA ALA A 68 15.63 -9.59 -4.83
C ALA A 68 14.47 -10.06 -3.92
N VAL A 69 14.32 -9.49 -2.72
CA VAL A 69 13.34 -9.97 -1.71
C VAL A 69 12.47 -8.87 -1.10
N THR A 70 12.74 -7.61 -1.41
CA THR A 70 11.98 -6.47 -0.87
C THR A 70 11.41 -5.58 -1.97
N SER A 71 10.31 -4.91 -1.66
CA SER A 71 9.71 -3.86 -2.48
C SER A 71 9.48 -2.63 -1.60
N GLU A 72 10.13 -1.53 -1.95
CA GLU A 72 9.82 -0.22 -1.40
C GLU A 72 8.69 0.40 -2.22
N ARG A 73 7.63 0.78 -1.52
CA ARG A 73 6.44 1.40 -2.11
C ARG A 73 6.16 2.74 -1.46
N HIS A 74 5.78 3.69 -2.27
CA HIS A 74 5.27 4.98 -1.81
C HIS A 74 3.77 5.04 -2.07
N CYS A 75 3.06 5.67 -1.14
CA CYS A 75 1.63 5.90 -1.22
C CYS A 75 1.31 7.35 -0.84
N ALA A 76 0.32 7.91 -1.52
CA ALA A 76 -0.22 9.23 -1.22
C ALA A 76 -1.75 9.14 -1.16
N ILE A 77 -2.32 9.62 -0.06
CA ILE A 77 -3.75 9.60 0.22
C ILE A 77 -4.30 11.01 0.02
N PHE A 78 -5.30 11.14 -0.84
CA PHE A 78 -5.96 12.41 -1.14
C PHE A 78 -7.44 12.34 -0.78
N ARG A 79 -8.02 13.45 -0.32
CA ARG A 79 -9.47 13.62 -0.31
C ARG A 79 -9.94 13.96 -1.73
N GLU A 80 -10.96 13.27 -2.21
CA GLU A 80 -11.45 13.43 -3.59
C GLU A 80 -12.11 14.80 -3.80
N SER A 81 -12.88 15.29 -2.84
CA SER A 81 -13.71 16.49 -2.98
C SER A 81 -12.92 17.78 -3.22
N ASP A 82 -11.69 17.87 -2.72
CA ASP A 82 -10.84 19.06 -2.78
C ASP A 82 -9.40 18.78 -3.24
N GLY A 83 -9.07 17.51 -3.53
CA GLY A 83 -7.74 17.09 -3.96
C GLY A 83 -6.66 17.24 -2.88
N GLN A 84 -7.00 17.48 -1.62
CA GLN A 84 -6.02 17.72 -0.57
C GLN A 84 -5.25 16.46 -0.21
N LEU A 85 -3.92 16.58 -0.14
CA LEU A 85 -3.04 15.53 0.38
C LEU A 85 -3.24 15.38 1.90
N LEU A 86 -3.69 14.20 2.31
CA LEU A 86 -3.96 13.86 3.71
C LEU A 86 -2.76 13.18 4.36
N ALA A 87 -2.11 12.25 3.65
CA ALA A 87 -0.93 11.56 4.14
C ALA A 87 -0.01 11.06 3.02
N GLN A 88 1.28 10.96 3.32
CA GLN A 88 2.28 10.28 2.49
C GLN A 88 2.89 9.13 3.28
N VAL A 89 3.07 8.00 2.63
CA VAL A 89 3.52 6.76 3.29
C VAL A 89 4.58 6.08 2.45
N ARG A 90 5.72 5.79 3.08
CA ARG A 90 6.75 4.89 2.54
C ARG A 90 6.63 3.56 3.27
N THR A 91 6.55 2.46 2.51
CA THR A 91 6.46 1.12 3.06
C THR A 91 7.51 0.22 2.44
N VAL A 92 8.26 -0.49 3.29
CA VAL A 92 9.15 -1.56 2.86
C VAL A 92 8.43 -2.89 3.10
N TRP A 93 8.21 -3.63 2.01
CA TRP A 93 7.60 -4.95 2.01
C TRP A 93 8.66 -6.02 1.79
N CYS A 94 8.53 -7.15 2.47
CA CYS A 94 9.33 -8.35 2.27
C CYS A 94 8.46 -9.42 1.61
N ALA A 95 8.93 -9.97 0.49
CA ALA A 95 8.31 -11.11 -0.16
C ALA A 95 8.69 -12.38 0.59
N VAL A 96 7.70 -13.16 1.00
CA VAL A 96 7.90 -14.41 1.72
C VAL A 96 7.14 -15.57 1.07
N ASN A 97 7.62 -16.78 1.27
CA ASN A 97 6.88 -17.98 0.92
C ASN A 97 5.67 -18.14 1.86
N PRO A 98 4.42 -18.20 1.36
CA PRO A 98 3.23 -18.29 2.19
C PRO A 98 3.20 -19.49 3.15
N ALA A 99 3.82 -20.61 2.77
CA ALA A 99 3.83 -21.83 3.57
C ALA A 99 4.89 -21.82 4.68
N THR A 100 6.04 -21.17 4.45
CA THR A 100 7.17 -21.22 5.40
C THR A 100 7.42 -19.90 6.13
N GLY A 101 6.83 -18.79 5.67
CA GLY A 101 7.07 -17.44 6.19
C GLY A 101 8.49 -16.92 5.93
N ARG A 102 9.34 -17.66 5.22
CA ARG A 102 10.74 -17.28 4.94
C ARG A 102 10.83 -16.35 3.73
N PRO A 103 11.80 -15.40 3.70
CA PRO A 103 12.05 -14.56 2.54
C PRO A 103 12.18 -15.36 1.25
N ARG A 104 11.55 -14.87 0.18
CA ARG A 104 11.55 -15.48 -1.15
C ARG A 104 11.94 -14.44 -2.19
N ARG A 105 12.66 -14.90 -3.22
CA ARG A 105 13.02 -14.06 -4.36
C ARG A 105 11.80 -13.68 -5.22
N LEU A 106 11.72 -12.42 -5.61
CA LEU A 106 10.73 -11.89 -6.55
C LEU A 106 11.05 -12.32 -8.00
N PRO A 107 10.03 -12.58 -8.84
CA PRO A 107 10.21 -12.82 -10.27
C PRO A 107 10.98 -11.69 -10.96
N ALA A 108 11.73 -12.04 -12.00
CA ALA A 108 12.37 -11.05 -12.86
C ALA A 108 11.31 -10.35 -13.74
N GLY A 109 11.55 -9.07 -14.09
CA GLY A 109 10.67 -8.30 -14.99
C GLY A 109 9.41 -7.72 -14.32
N LEU A 110 9.46 -7.49 -13.00
CA LEU A 110 8.41 -6.77 -12.27
C LEU A 110 8.77 -5.28 -12.20
N ASP A 111 8.37 -4.51 -13.22
CA ASP A 111 8.67 -3.08 -13.29
C ASP A 111 7.38 -2.23 -13.36
N GLY A 112 7.17 -1.39 -12.35
CA GLY A 112 6.53 -0.09 -12.47
C GLY A 112 5.04 -0.01 -12.86
N THR A 113 4.21 -1.01 -12.55
CA THR A 113 2.75 -0.87 -12.80
C THR A 113 2.15 0.23 -11.90
N PHE A 114 1.07 0.88 -12.38
CA PHE A 114 0.26 1.83 -11.62
C PHE A 114 -1.18 1.37 -11.65
N VAL A 115 -1.85 1.28 -10.49
CA VAL A 115 -3.28 1.00 -10.42
C VAL A 115 -3.96 2.02 -9.50
N LYS A 116 -4.97 2.70 -10.03
CA LYS A 116 -5.85 3.58 -9.27
C LYS A 116 -6.80 2.68 -8.46
N VAL A 117 -6.67 2.68 -7.14
CA VAL A 117 -7.58 1.95 -6.24
C VAL A 117 -8.53 2.96 -5.63
N THR A 118 -9.82 2.81 -5.93
CA THR A 118 -10.90 3.59 -5.32
C THR A 118 -11.47 2.75 -4.17
N SER A 119 -11.33 3.23 -2.94
CA SER A 119 -12.04 2.68 -1.79
C SER A 119 -13.51 3.12 -1.86
N GLY A 120 -14.41 2.16 -2.03
CA GLY A 120 -15.87 2.33 -1.90
C GLY A 120 -16.33 2.26 -0.46
#